data_AF-A0A2K8U9L1-F1
#
_entry.id   AF-A0A2K8U9L1-F1
#
_cell.length_a   1.000
_cell.length_b   1.000
_cell.length_c   1.000
_cell.angle_alpha   90.00
_cell.angle_beta   90.00
_cell.angle_gamma   90.00
#
_symmetry.space_group_name_H-M   'P 1'
#
loop_
_entity.id
_entity.type
_entity.pdbx_description
1 polymer ?
#
loop_
_entity_poly.entity_id
_entity_poly.type
_entity_poly.pdbx_seq_one_letter_code
_entity_poly.pdbx_strand_id
1 'polypeptide(L)' 'MAQSTHDITNQLHAEIERTSARYRPLLLRLVHSFRQGIEEDEPWPSAAESFRDGWRDIRAGRVQPVATLWDGIDRE' A
#
# COMPACT_ATOMS: atom_id res chain seq x y z
N MET A 1 18.52 -0.32 -5.61
CA MET A 1 17.53 0.64 -5.07
C MET A 1 16.53 0.00 -4.09
N ALA A 2 16.22 -1.31 -4.17
CA ALA A 2 15.23 -1.96 -3.27
C ALA A 2 15.67 -2.16 -1.80
N GLN A 3 16.96 -2.05 -1.49
CA GLN A 3 17.48 -2.33 -0.14
C GLN A 3 17.19 -1.19 0.87
N SER A 4 16.97 0.03 0.39
CA SER A 4 16.73 1.21 1.21
C SER A 4 15.29 1.30 1.74
N THR A 5 14.30 0.82 0.98
CA THR A 5 12.88 0.87 1.41
C THR A 5 12.59 -0.12 2.54
N HIS A 6 13.19 -1.31 2.46
CA HIS A 6 13.05 -2.32 3.52
C HIS A 6 13.66 -1.84 4.85
N ASP A 7 14.70 -1.01 4.79
CA ASP A 7 15.33 -0.41 5.96
C ASP A 7 14.39 0.58 6.67
N ILE A 8 13.76 1.51 5.94
CA ILE A 8 12.85 2.50 6.54
C ILE A 8 11.62 1.86 7.17
N THR A 9 11.01 0.87 6.52
CA THR A 9 9.85 0.16 7.10
C THR A 9 10.23 -0.52 8.42
N ASN A 10 11.38 -1.18 8.48
CA ASN A 10 11.86 -1.80 9.71
C ASN A 10 12.15 -0.78 10.82
N GLN A 11 12.70 0.39 10.46
CA GLN A 11 12.91 1.48 11.41
C GLN A 11 11.60 2.04 11.98
N LEU A 12 10.57 2.21 11.13
CA LEU A 12 9.24 2.62 11.57
C LEU A 12 8.61 1.60 12.53
N HIS A 13 8.71 0.31 12.21
CA HIS A 13 8.22 -0.76 13.09
C HIS A 13 8.93 -0.74 14.45
N ALA A 14 10.25 -0.56 14.45
CA ALA A 14 11.02 -0.47 15.69
C ALA A 14 10.60 0.74 16.55
N GLU A 15 10.26 1.87 15.93
CA GLU A 15 9.78 3.06 16.64
C GLU A 15 8.37 2.87 17.23
N ILE A 16 7.49 2.19 16.50
CA ILE A 16 6.16 1.81 17.00
C ILE A 16 6.29 0.90 18.24
N GLU A 17 7.21 -0.07 18.21
CA GLU A 17 7.41 -0.97 19.35
C GLU A 17 8.02 -0.27 20.56
N ARG A 18 8.94 0.69 20.34
CA ARG A 18 9.47 1.54 21.42
C ARG A 18 8.41 2.48 22.01
N THR A 19 7.36 2.80 21.27
CA THR A 19 6.28 3.68 21.75
C THR A 19 5.41 2.95 22.78
N SER A 20 5.33 3.53 23.98
CA SER A 20 4.49 3.00 25.05
C SER A 20 3.04 2.82 24.58
N ALA A 21 2.43 1.68 24.92
CA ALA A 21 1.08 1.32 24.51
C ALA A 21 0.04 2.41 24.77
N ARG A 22 0.20 3.19 25.86
CA ARG A 22 -0.71 4.31 26.21
C ARG A 22 -0.74 5.44 25.18
N TYR A 23 0.34 5.62 24.40
CA TYR A 23 0.43 6.65 23.36
C TYR A 23 0.22 6.12 21.95
N ARG A 24 0.11 4.79 21.75
CA ARG A 24 -0.17 4.20 20.44
C ARG A 24 -1.43 4.75 19.75
N PRO A 25 -2.54 5.07 20.46
CA PRO A 25 -3.69 5.71 19.83
C PRO A 25 -3.37 7.09 19.22
N LEU A 26 -2.51 7.87 19.88
CA LEU A 26 -2.06 9.17 19.37
C LEU A 26 -1.14 9.00 18.16
N LEU A 27 -0.20 8.05 18.24
CA LEU A 27 0.68 7.71 17.11
C LEU A 27 -0.13 7.27 15.88
N LEU A 28 -1.13 6.41 16.08
CA LEU A 28 -2.02 5.96 15.00
C LEU A 28 -2.75 7.16 14.35
N ARG A 29 -3.22 8.11 15.15
CA ARG A 29 -3.87 9.32 14.64
C ARG A 29 -2.93 10.16 13.77
N LEU A 30 -1.67 10.33 14.19
CA LEU A 30 -0.66 11.04 13.41
C LEU A 30 -0.38 10.36 12.07
N VAL A 31 -0.17 9.04 12.08
CA VAL A 31 0.05 8.24 10.85
C VAL A 31 -1.16 8.33 9.93
N HIS A 32 -2.38 8.27 10.48
CA HIS A 32 -3.60 8.40 9.70
C HIS A 32 -3.72 9.77 9.04
N SER A 33 -3.49 10.86 9.79
CA SER A 33 -3.52 12.22 9.25
C SER A 33 -2.43 12.44 8.18
N PHE A 34 -1.24 11.88 8.37
CA PHE A 34 -0.18 11.92 7.37
C PHE A 34 -0.58 11.21 6.07
N ARG A 35 -1.14 9.98 6.16
CA ARG A 35 -1.66 9.26 5.00
C ARG A 35 -2.76 10.05 4.28
N GLN A 36 -3.68 10.66 5.02
CA GLN A 36 -4.73 11.48 4.43
C GLN A 36 -4.16 12.69 3.67
N GLY A 37 -3.15 13.38 4.23
CA GLY A 37 -2.48 14.46 3.51
C GLY A 37 -1.82 14.00 2.22
N ILE A 38 -1.19 12.82 2.21
CA ILE A 38 -0.66 12.22 0.96
C ILE A 38 -1.78 11.94 -0.03
N GLU A 39 -2.93 11.41 0.42
CA GLU A 39 -4.08 11.14 -0.45
C GLU A 39 -4.76 12.41 -0.97
N GLU A 40 -4.57 13.56 -0.32
CA GLU A 40 -5.00 14.86 -0.82
C GLU A 40 -4.04 15.38 -1.92
N ASP A 41 -2.73 15.22 -1.72
CA ASP A 41 -1.69 15.65 -2.69
C ASP A 41 -1.56 14.71 -3.89
N GLU A 42 -1.69 13.41 -3.68
CA GLU A 42 -1.61 12.33 -4.66
C GLU A 42 -2.85 11.43 -4.52
N PRO A 43 -4.01 11.88 -5.05
CA PRO A 43 -5.26 11.16 -4.88
C PRO A 43 -5.22 9.83 -5.60
N TRP A 44 -5.74 8.81 -4.91
CA TRP A 44 -6.09 7.55 -5.55
C TRP A 44 -6.96 7.83 -6.79
N PRO A 45 -6.72 7.14 -7.91
CA PRO A 45 -7.57 7.30 -9.09
C PRO A 45 -9.01 7.00 -8.69
N SER A 46 -9.94 7.83 -9.16
CA SER A 46 -11.36 7.59 -8.95
C SER A 46 -11.75 6.20 -9.47
N ALA A 47 -12.87 5.66 -8.98
CA ALA A 47 -13.39 4.38 -9.48
C ALA A 47 -13.58 4.39 -11.01
N ALA A 48 -13.99 5.54 -11.57
CA ALA A 48 -14.16 5.71 -13.01
C ALA A 48 -12.82 5.70 -13.78
N GLU A 49 -11.77 6.30 -13.23
CA GLU A 49 -10.42 6.28 -13.82
C GLU A 49 -9.82 4.88 -13.76
N SER A 50 -9.93 4.23 -12.60
CA SER A 50 -9.51 2.84 -12.41
C SER A 50 -10.20 1.89 -13.40
N PHE A 51 -11.51 2.07 -13.61
CA PHE A 51 -12.26 1.30 -14.60
C PHE A 51 -11.78 1.56 -16.04
N ARG A 52 -11.52 2.83 -16.37
CA ARG A 52 -11.01 3.21 -17.71
C ARG A 52 -9.64 2.59 -17.98
N ASP A 53 -8.77 2.55 -16.98
CA ASP A 53 -7.46 1.91 -17.06
C ASP A 53 -7.57 0.40 -17.21
N GLY A 54 -8.38 -0.26 -16.37
CA GLY A 54 -8.66 -1.69 -16.53
C GLY A 54 -9.24 -2.03 -17.90
N TRP A 55 -10.12 -1.19 -18.44
CA TRP A 55 -10.65 -1.36 -19.80
C TRP A 55 -9.59 -1.23 -20.88
N ARG A 56 -8.64 -0.30 -20.72
CA ARG A 56 -7.49 -0.15 -21.62
C ARG A 56 -6.57 -1.37 -21.55
N ASP A 57 -6.34 -1.93 -20.36
CA ASP A 57 -5.54 -3.14 -20.17
C ASP A 57 -6.17 -4.36 -20.84
N ILE A 58 -7.47 -4.54 -20.69
CA ILE A 58 -8.25 -5.59 -21.39
C ILE A 58 -8.05 -5.48 -22.90
N ARG A 59 -8.25 -4.29 -23.47
CA ARG A 59 -8.10 -4.08 -24.93
C ARG A 59 -6.68 -4.31 -25.44
N ALA A 60 -5.68 -4.06 -24.58
CA ALA A 60 -4.28 -4.28 -24.91
C ALA A 60 -3.80 -5.71 -24.61
N GLY A 61 -4.67 -6.60 -24.12
CA GLY A 61 -4.29 -7.95 -23.72
C GLY A 61 -3.38 -8.01 -22.49
N ARG A 62 -3.27 -6.92 -21.72
CA ARG A 62 -2.49 -6.85 -20.47
C ARG A 62 -3.29 -7.43 -19.31
N VAL A 63 -3.70 -8.68 -19.46
CA VAL A 63 -4.49 -9.41 -18.47
C VAL A 63 -3.82 -10.73 -18.14
N GLN A 64 -4.01 -11.20 -16.92
CA GLN A 64 -3.55 -12.52 -16.49
C GLN A 64 -4.76 -13.37 -16.10
N PRO A 65 -4.74 -14.69 -16.33
CA PRO A 65 -5.82 -15.57 -15.89
C PRO A 65 -6.00 -15.51 -14.38
N VAL A 66 -7.25 -15.45 -13.90
CA VAL A 66 -7.52 -15.43 -12.45
C VAL A 66 -6.97 -16.68 -11.74
N ALA A 67 -6.87 -17.80 -12.46
CA ALA A 67 -6.34 -19.06 -11.94
C ALA A 67 -4.86 -18.96 -11.51
N THR A 68 -4.08 -18.04 -12.09
CA THR A 68 -2.65 -17.86 -11.79
C THR A 68 -2.40 -16.81 -10.71
N LEU A 69 -3.45 -16.22 -10.14
CA LEU A 69 -3.33 -15.11 -9.18
C LEU A 69 -2.57 -15.51 -7.90
N TRP A 70 -2.73 -16.76 -7.49
CA TRP A 70 -2.18 -17.29 -6.23
C TRP A 70 -0.84 -18.01 -6.42
N ASP A 71 -0.34 -18.09 -7.66
CA ASP A 71 0.88 -18.81 -7.99
C ASP A 71 2.07 -18.24 -7.19
N GLY A 72 2.65 -19.06 -6.31
CA GLY A 72 3.82 -18.71 -5.51
C GLY A 72 3.54 -17.98 -4.19
N ILE A 73 2.27 -17.74 -3.84
CA ILE A 73 1.87 -17.19 -2.52
C ILE A 73 1.69 -18.33 -1.50
N ASP A 74 1.25 -19.51 -1.95
CA ASP A 74 1.19 -20.72 -1.13
C ASP A 74 2.54 -21.45 -1.15
N ARG A 75 3.49 -20.99 -0.33
CA ARG A 75 4.63 -21.81 0.10
C ARG A 75 4.51 -22.02 1.61
N GLU A 76 4.12 -23.24 1.97
CA GLU A 76 4.10 -23.79 3.33
C GLU A 76 5.46 -23.69 4.02
#